data_AF-A0A9J6AVH7-F1
#
_entry.id   AF-A0A9J6AVH7-F1
#
_cell.length_a   1.000
_cell.length_b   1.000
_cell.length_c   1.000
_cell.angle_alpha   90.00
_cell.angle_beta   90.00
_cell.angle_gamma   90.00
#
_symmetry.space_group_name_H-M   'P 1'
#
loop_
_entity.id
_entity.type
_entity.pdbx_description
1 polymer ?
#
loop_
_entity_poly.entity_id
_entity_poly.type
_entity_poly.pdbx_seq_one_letter_code
_entity_poly.pdbx_strand_id
1 'polypeptide(L)'
;MPTEDPTNEEWEWFLNKLEEALLKCFPSQIQATKVMAILDVLSNHSPDEEYIGEKIEPYWAEDSVINAVFEVFSGKLKELEGIMQIPLSYTYWLPNISIIHLWI
;
A
#
# COMPACT_ATOMS: atom_id res chain seq x y z
N MET A 1 -26.97 1.57 10.84
CA MET A 1 -26.77 2.31 9.58
C MET A 1 -28.10 2.91 9.16
N PRO A 2 -28.11 4.08 8.49
CA PRO A 2 -29.29 4.59 7.81
C PRO A 2 -29.85 3.53 6.84
N THR A 3 -31.15 3.54 6.59
CA THR A 3 -31.82 2.62 5.68
C THR A 3 -32.57 3.39 4.60
N GLU A 4 -33.02 2.69 3.54
CA GLU A 4 -33.75 3.30 2.42
C GLU A 4 -35.16 3.78 2.83
N ASP A 5 -35.68 3.33 3.97
CA ASP A 5 -37.01 3.68 4.50
C ASP A 5 -36.92 4.39 5.87
N PRO A 6 -36.47 5.67 5.93
CA PRO A 6 -36.31 6.38 7.19
C PRO A 6 -37.67 6.83 7.76
N THR A 7 -37.78 6.83 9.08
CA THR A 7 -38.87 7.52 9.77
C THR A 7 -38.73 9.05 9.64
N ASN A 8 -39.83 9.79 9.83
CA ASN A 8 -39.80 11.26 9.78
C ASN A 8 -38.80 11.87 10.77
N GLU A 9 -38.63 11.26 11.95
CA GLU A 9 -37.69 11.69 12.98
C GLU A 9 -36.23 11.44 12.55
N GLU A 10 -35.94 10.29 11.96
CA GLU A 10 -34.61 9.99 11.39
C GLU A 10 -34.27 10.92 10.22
N TRP A 11 -35.26 11.28 9.40
CA TRP A 11 -35.11 12.23 8.29
C TRP A 11 -34.81 13.64 8.80
N GLU A 12 -35.56 14.12 9.80
CA GLU A 12 -35.32 15.42 10.42
C GLU A 12 -33.97 15.47 11.15
N TRP A 13 -33.58 14.38 11.82
CA TRP A 13 -32.26 14.25 12.44
C TRP A 13 -31.14 14.28 11.40
N PHE A 14 -31.29 13.58 10.27
CA PHE A 14 -30.34 13.60 9.17
C PHE A 14 -30.12 15.01 8.62
N LEU A 15 -31.21 15.76 8.35
CA LEU A 15 -31.13 17.13 7.82
C LEU A 15 -30.42 18.09 8.79
N ASN A 16 -30.60 17.89 10.10
CA ASN A 16 -29.98 18.72 11.12
C ASN A 16 -28.54 18.29 11.46
N LYS A 17 -28.17 17.02 11.24
CA LYS A 17 -26.91 16.38 11.69
C LYS A 17 -26.31 15.43 10.64
N LEU A 18 -26.10 15.94 9.43
CA LEU A 18 -25.59 15.17 8.29
C LEU A 18 -24.28 14.43 8.60
N GLU A 19 -23.34 15.09 9.26
CA GLU A 19 -22.02 14.50 9.61
C GLU A 19 -22.16 13.30 10.56
N GLU A 20 -23.03 13.38 11.56
CA GLU A 20 -23.28 12.28 12.47
C GLU A 20 -23.97 11.11 11.76
N ALA A 21 -24.89 11.41 10.83
CA ALA A 21 -25.53 10.39 10.01
C ALA A 21 -24.53 9.66 9.12
N LEU A 22 -23.59 10.40 8.53
CA LEU A 22 -22.49 9.84 7.74
C LEU A 22 -21.56 8.98 8.61
N LEU A 23 -21.19 9.44 9.82
CA LEU A 23 -20.36 8.67 10.75
C LEU A 23 -21.00 7.35 11.17
N LYS A 24 -22.32 7.27 11.26
CA LYS A 24 -23.06 6.01 11.50
C LYS A 24 -22.96 4.99 10.37
N CYS A 25 -22.50 5.39 9.18
CA CYS A 25 -22.22 4.49 8.05
C CYS A 25 -20.78 3.96 8.08
N PHE A 26 -19.87 4.61 8.81
CA PHE A 26 -18.50 4.18 8.95
C PHE A 26 -18.34 3.14 10.08
N PRO A 27 -17.21 2.41 10.10
CA PRO A 27 -16.87 1.56 11.23
C PRO A 27 -16.90 2.35 12.55
N SER A 28 -17.24 1.68 13.66
CA SER A 28 -17.06 2.27 14.99
C SER A 28 -15.60 2.66 15.21
N GLN A 29 -15.33 3.58 16.13
CA GLN A 29 -13.96 4.01 16.43
C GLN A 29 -13.04 2.82 16.77
N ILE A 30 -13.52 1.84 17.53
CA ILE A 30 -12.73 0.63 17.87
C ILE A 30 -12.43 -0.22 16.62
N GLN A 31 -13.40 -0.39 15.71
CA GLN A 31 -13.17 -1.11 14.45
C GLN A 31 -12.20 -0.37 13.54
N ALA A 32 -12.36 0.96 13.41
CA ALA A 32 -11.46 1.81 12.63
C ALA A 32 -10.02 1.73 13.15
N THR A 33 -9.82 1.86 14.47
CA THR A 33 -8.50 1.72 15.10
C THR A 33 -7.89 0.35 14.86
N LYS A 34 -8.68 -0.73 14.92
CA LYS A 34 -8.21 -2.08 14.62
C LYS A 34 -7.74 -2.20 13.17
N VAL A 35 -8.51 -1.68 12.22
CA VAL A 35 -8.13 -1.68 10.80
C VAL A 35 -6.86 -0.84 10.60
N MET A 36 -6.76 0.34 11.20
CA MET A 36 -5.56 1.18 11.13
C MET A 36 -4.31 0.47 11.64
N ALA A 37 -4.39 -0.18 12.81
CA ALA A 37 -3.25 -0.91 13.38
C ALA A 37 -2.82 -2.09 12.48
N ILE A 38 -3.78 -2.79 11.86
CA ILE A 38 -3.47 -3.87 10.92
C ILE A 38 -2.81 -3.30 9.66
N LEU A 39 -3.38 -2.24 9.08
CA LEU A 39 -2.83 -1.61 7.88
C LEU A 39 -1.43 -1.05 8.14
N ASP A 40 -1.18 -0.46 9.31
CA ASP A 40 0.14 0.02 9.71
C ASP A 40 1.17 -1.10 9.70
N VAL A 41 0.85 -2.26 10.31
CA VAL A 41 1.77 -3.41 10.30
C VAL A 41 1.96 -3.99 8.91
N LEU A 42 0.89 -4.14 8.13
CA LEU A 42 0.94 -4.80 6.81
C LEU A 42 1.52 -3.91 5.69
N SER A 43 1.58 -2.60 5.88
CA SER A 43 2.08 -1.65 4.86
C SER A 43 3.53 -1.22 5.11
N ASN A 44 4.17 -1.74 6.16
CA ASN A 44 5.57 -1.47 6.45
C ASN A 44 6.48 -2.58 5.92
N HIS A 45 7.65 -2.19 5.43
CA HIS A 45 8.69 -3.14 5.02
C HIS A 45 9.49 -3.63 6.22
N SER A 46 9.85 -4.91 6.21
CA SER A 46 10.75 -5.47 7.21
C SER A 46 12.15 -4.82 7.09
N PRO A 47 12.89 -4.62 8.19
CA PRO A 47 14.31 -4.25 8.12
C PRO A 47 15.17 -5.27 7.36
N ASP A 48 14.71 -6.53 7.32
CA ASP A 48 15.37 -7.64 6.63
C ASP A 48 14.82 -7.87 5.21
N GLU A 49 13.96 -6.97 4.70
CA GLU A 49 13.40 -7.07 3.34
C GLU A 49 14.50 -7.08 2.27
N GLU A 50 14.32 -7.89 1.23
CA GLU A 50 15.21 -7.92 0.07
C GLU A 50 14.47 -7.42 -1.16
N TYR A 51 14.90 -6.26 -1.68
CA TYR A 51 14.24 -5.65 -2.82
C TYR A 51 14.69 -6.29 -4.14
N ILE A 52 13.81 -6.20 -5.14
CA ILE A 52 14.06 -6.75 -6.46
C ILE A 52 15.34 -6.16 -7.07
N GLY A 53 16.29 -7.04 -7.42
CA GLY A 53 17.55 -6.65 -8.04
C GLY A 53 18.55 -5.95 -7.10
N GLU A 54 18.32 -5.95 -5.79
CA GLU A 54 19.26 -5.40 -4.81
C GLU A 54 20.39 -6.39 -4.49
N LYS A 55 20.04 -7.62 -4.10
CA LYS A 55 20.99 -8.68 -3.72
C LYS A 55 20.90 -9.85 -4.69
N ILE A 56 22.06 -10.37 -5.07
CA ILE A 56 22.17 -11.61 -5.84
C ILE A 56 22.30 -12.80 -4.89
N GLU A 57 21.63 -13.90 -5.22
CA GLU A 57 21.81 -15.17 -4.52
C GLU A 57 23.27 -15.64 -4.69
N PRO A 58 24.00 -15.98 -3.61
CA PRO A 58 25.41 -16.38 -3.67
C PRO A 58 25.74 -17.44 -4.72
N TYR A 59 24.91 -18.48 -4.86
CA TYR A 59 25.13 -19.53 -5.87
C TYR A 59 24.99 -19.03 -7.31
N TRP A 60 24.20 -17.98 -7.55
CA TRP A 60 24.06 -17.37 -8.88
C TRP A 60 25.26 -16.48 -9.20
N ALA A 61 25.89 -15.88 -8.18
CA ALA A 61 27.09 -15.07 -8.35
C ALA A 61 28.32 -15.90 -8.77
N GLU A 62 28.35 -17.20 -8.42
CA GLU A 62 29.44 -18.11 -8.82
C GLU A 62 29.41 -18.44 -10.33
N ASP A 63 28.23 -18.37 -10.97
CA ASP A 63 28.11 -18.53 -12.41
C ASP A 63 28.31 -17.18 -13.12
N SER A 64 29.41 -17.08 -13.88
CA SER A 64 29.79 -15.84 -14.57
C SER A 64 28.73 -15.31 -15.54
N VAL A 65 27.91 -16.18 -16.15
CA VAL A 65 26.86 -15.77 -17.09
C VAL A 65 25.67 -15.23 -16.32
N ILE A 66 25.26 -15.92 -15.25
CA ILE A 66 24.13 -15.49 -14.43
C ILE A 66 24.46 -14.17 -13.73
N ASN A 67 25.66 -14.03 -13.17
CA ASN A 67 26.11 -12.80 -12.53
C ASN A 67 26.06 -11.60 -13.49
N ALA A 68 26.60 -11.75 -14.72
CA ALA A 68 26.59 -10.68 -15.71
C ALA A 68 25.16 -10.26 -16.11
N VAL A 69 24.23 -11.21 -16.23
CA VAL A 69 22.82 -10.90 -16.54
C VAL A 69 22.14 -10.18 -15.36
N PHE A 70 22.44 -10.57 -14.12
CA PHE A 70 21.91 -9.91 -12.92
C PHE A 70 22.41 -8.46 -12.81
N GLU A 71 23.67 -8.18 -13.14
CA GLU A 71 24.22 -6.82 -13.18
C GLU A 71 23.46 -5.93 -14.19
N VAL A 72 23.16 -6.47 -15.38
CA VAL A 72 22.35 -5.74 -16.38
C VAL A 72 20.92 -5.49 -15.87
N PHE A 73 20.31 -6.49 -15.23
CA PHE A 73 18.97 -6.37 -14.67
C PHE A 73 18.89 -5.29 -13.57
N SER A 74 19.78 -5.36 -12.58
CA SER A 74 19.84 -4.38 -11.49
C SER A 74 20.17 -2.96 -12.00
N GLY A 75 21.02 -2.83 -13.01
CA GLY A 75 21.31 -1.57 -13.69
C GLY A 75 20.06 -0.94 -14.33
N LYS A 76 19.26 -1.75 -15.03
CA LYS A 76 18.01 -1.30 -15.65
C LYS A 76 16.96 -0.87 -14.62
N LEU A 77 16.87 -1.55 -13.47
CA LEU A 77 15.95 -1.14 -12.41
C LEU A 77 16.30 0.25 -11.84
N LYS A 78 17.59 0.55 -11.67
CA LYS A 78 18.06 1.88 -11.25
C LYS A 78 17.75 2.97 -12.27
N GLU A 79 17.89 2.66 -13.56
CA GLU A 79 17.50 3.58 -14.63
C GLU A 79 16.00 3.89 -14.58
N LEU A 80 15.16 2.85 -14.42
CA LEU A 80 13.71 3.00 -14.28
C LEU A 80 13.32 3.83 -13.06
N GLU A 81 13.96 3.61 -11.91
CA GLU A 81 13.75 4.41 -10.70
C GLU A 81 14.05 5.89 -10.96
N GLY A 82 15.16 6.20 -11.64
CA GLY A 82 15.51 7.58 -12.01
C GLY A 82 14.48 8.26 -12.91
N ILE A 83 13.86 7.51 -13.84
CA ILE A 83 12.79 8.02 -14.72
C ILE A 83 11.51 8.31 -13.92
N MET A 84 11.20 7.47 -12.94
CA MET A 84 9.96 7.51 -12.17
C MET A 84 9.95 8.53 -11.02
N GLN A 85 11.07 9.22 -10.72
CA GLN A 85 11.15 10.28 -9.70
C GLN A 85 10.42 11.60 -10.11
N ILE A 86 9.15 11.50 -10.50
CA ILE A 86 8.22 12.63 -10.76
C ILE A 86 6.86 12.28 -10.10
N PRO A 87 6.00 13.27 -9.79
CA PRO A 87 5.60 13.61 -8.42
C PRO A 87 4.90 12.48 -7.63
N LEU A 88 4.85 12.65 -6.30
CA LEU A 88 4.37 11.79 -5.19
C LEU A 88 3.19 10.80 -5.40
N SER A 89 2.50 10.79 -6.53
CA SER A 89 1.32 9.93 -6.78
C SER A 89 1.62 8.52 -7.31
N TYR A 90 2.86 8.20 -7.73
CA TYR A 90 3.16 6.90 -8.39
C TYR A 90 4.36 6.14 -7.81
N THR A 91 4.82 6.47 -6.61
CA THR A 91 6.03 5.85 -6.00
C THR A 91 5.88 4.37 -5.65
N TYR A 92 4.66 3.83 -5.63
CA TYR A 92 4.38 2.42 -5.33
C TYR A 92 5.00 1.42 -6.32
N TRP A 93 5.39 1.86 -7.51
CA TRP A 93 6.03 1.01 -8.53
C TRP A 93 7.55 1.10 -8.52
N LEU A 94 8.13 1.88 -7.61
CA LEU A 94 9.58 1.99 -7.50
C LEU A 94 10.16 0.67 -6.95
N PRO A 95 11.26 0.15 -7.53
CA PRO A 95 11.88 -1.11 -7.09
C PRO A 95 12.21 -1.16 -5.59
N ASN A 96 12.54 0.00 -5.00
CA ASN A 96 12.92 0.15 -3.59
C ASN A 96 11.77 0.58 -2.66
N ILE A 97 10.54 0.78 -3.20
CA ILE A 97 9.37 1.27 -2.45
C ILE A 97 8.12 0.43 -2.77
N SER A 98 8.29 -0.70 -3.48
CA SER A 98 7.18 -1.57 -3.86
C SER A 98 6.57 -2.26 -2.63
N ILE A 99 5.67 -1.57 -1.95
CA ILE A 99 4.70 -2.20 -1.04
C ILE A 99 3.88 -3.13 -1.94
N ILE A 100 3.97 -4.44 -1.70
CA ILE A 100 3.10 -5.43 -2.36
C ILE A 100 1.66 -5.16 -1.91
N HIS A 101 1.01 -4.19 -2.56
CA HIS A 101 -0.42 -3.99 -2.48
C HIS A 101 -1.07 -5.01 -3.43
N LEU A 102 -1.09 -6.28 -3.04
CA LEU A 102 -2.02 -7.31 -3.53
C LEU A 102 -1.63 -8.64 -2.89
N TRP A 103 -2.39 -9.06 -1.87
CA TRP A 103 -3.01 -10.39 -1.69
C TRP A 103 -3.70 -10.43 -0.31
N ILE A 104 -4.73 -9.58 -0.15
CA ILE A 104 -5.97 -9.93 0.56
C ILE A 104 -7.10 -9.69 -0.44
#